data_AF-A0A7T5EWC2-F1
#
_entry.id   AF-A0A7T5EWC2-F1
#
_cell.length_a   1.000
_cell.length_b   1.000
_cell.length_c   1.000
_cell.angle_alpha   90.00
_cell.angle_beta   90.00
_cell.angle_gamma   90.00
#
_symmetry.space_group_name_H-M   'P 1'
#
loop_
_entity.id
_entity.type
_entity.pdbx_description
1 polymer ?
#
loop_
_entity_poly.entity_id
_entity_poly.type
_entity_poly.pdbx_seq_one_letter_code
_entity_poly.pdbx_strand_id
1 'polypeptide(L)' 'MSFITFDFTQLYPVLAAFLFLFTGLYLSLVEVQLYRHLRLARERIWARRLGWGNIAIGLGLFVLNWMYHQMLWL' A
#
# COMPACT_ATOMS: atom_id res chain seq x y z
N MET A 1 -22.99 3.59 27.55
CA MET A 1 -22.85 3.59 26.08
C MET A 1 -21.58 4.36 25.75
N SER A 2 -20.45 3.66 25.64
CA SER A 2 -19.19 4.28 25.24
C SER A 2 -19.26 4.55 23.73
N PHE A 3 -19.35 5.83 23.35
CA PHE A 3 -19.20 6.23 21.96
C PHE A 3 -17.77 5.86 21.54
N ILE A 4 -17.64 4.90 20.61
CA ILE A 4 -16.39 4.65 19.91
C ILE A 4 -16.15 5.89 19.07
N THR A 5 -15.43 6.87 19.61
CA THR A 5 -14.92 7.99 18.83
C THR A 5 -13.85 7.41 17.90
N PHE A 6 -14.25 7.12 16.66
CA PHE A 6 -13.29 6.76 15.62
C PHE A 6 -12.37 7.95 15.38
N ASP A 7 -11.12 7.81 15.79
CA ASP A 7 -10.12 8.85 15.61
C ASP A 7 -9.72 8.88 14.13
N PHE A 8 -10.41 9.74 13.38
CA PHE A 8 -10.27 9.85 11.92
C PHE A 8 -8.81 10.12 11.50
N THR A 9 -8.05 10.80 12.36
CA THR A 9 -6.63 11.09 12.16
C THR A 9 -5.77 9.83 12.03
N GLN A 10 -6.13 8.74 12.71
CA GLN A 10 -5.44 7.45 12.58
C GLN A 10 -6.10 6.53 11.55
N LEU A 11 -7.41 6.66 11.33
CA LEU A 11 -8.15 5.82 10.40
C LEU A 11 -7.73 6.05 8.95
N TYR A 12 -7.60 7.31 8.52
CA TYR A 12 -7.24 7.66 7.14
C TYR A 12 -5.86 7.14 6.68
N PRO A 13 -4.75 7.33 7.42
CA PRO A 13 -3.44 6.85 6.99
C PRO A 13 -3.37 5.32 6.93
N VAL A 14 -4.06 4.62 7.84
CA VAL A 14 -4.15 3.16 7.83
C VAL A 14 -4.91 2.66 6.61
N LEU A 15 -6.07 3.25 6.32
CA LEU A 15 -6.84 2.90 5.11
C LEU A 15 -6.06 3.19 3.83
N ALA A 16 -5.36 4.33 3.76
CA ALA A 16 -4.49 4.66 2.64
C ALA A 16 -3.37 3.61 2.47
N ALA A 17 -2.70 3.22 3.56
CA ALA A 17 -1.67 2.18 3.52
C ALA A 17 -2.23 0.84 3.01
N PHE A 18 -3.41 0.42 3.49
CA PHE A 18 -4.07 -0.80 2.99
C PHE A 18 -4.41 -0.69 1.49
N LEU A 19 -4.94 0.45 1.04
CA LEU A 19 -5.23 0.67 -0.39
C LEU A 19 -3.96 0.54 -1.24
N PHE A 20 -2.84 1.16 -0.83
CA PHE A 20 -1.58 1.03 -1.55
C PHE A 20 -1.04 -0.41 -1.56
N LEU A 21 -1.15 -1.13 -0.44
CA LEU A 21 -0.72 -2.52 -0.34
C LEU A 21 -1.56 -3.45 -1.23
N PHE A 22 -2.89 -3.35 -1.14
CA PHE A 22 -3.79 -4.17 -1.96
C PHE A 22 -3.66 -3.85 -3.44
N THR A 23 -3.54 -2.57 -3.80
CA THR A 23 -3.34 -2.16 -5.20
C THR A 23 -2.00 -2.66 -5.72
N GLY A 24 -0.92 -2.52 -4.93
CA GLY A 24 0.40 -3.05 -5.30
C GLY A 24 0.42 -4.57 -5.46
N LEU A 25 -0.27 -5.31 -4.58
CA LEU A 25 -0.46 -6.75 -4.69
C LEU A 25 -1.26 -7.13 -5.94
N TYR A 26 -2.36 -6.43 -6.21
CA TYR A 26 -3.19 -6.67 -7.39
C TYR A 26 -2.41 -6.46 -8.68
N LEU A 27 -1.69 -5.34 -8.83
CA LEU A 27 -0.81 -5.12 -9.99
C LEU A 27 0.26 -6.22 -10.11
N SER A 28 0.88 -6.60 -9.00
CA SER A 28 1.97 -7.58 -9.00
C SER A 28 1.50 -9.02 -9.30
N LEU A 29 0.25 -9.36 -8.97
CA LEU A 29 -0.31 -10.69 -9.18
C LEU A 29 -1.08 -10.78 -10.50
N VAL A 30 -2.05 -9.88 -10.70
CA VAL A 30 -2.99 -9.95 -11.82
C VAL A 30 -2.36 -9.40 -13.09
N GLU A 31 -1.85 -8.17 -13.07
CA GLU A 31 -1.30 -7.56 -14.29
C GLU A 31 -0.01 -8.26 -14.73
N VAL A 32 0.89 -8.60 -13.81
CA VAL A 32 2.13 -9.32 -14.17
C VAL A 32 1.81 -10.71 -14.75
N GLN A 33 0.79 -11.42 -14.26
CA GLN A 33 0.35 -12.69 -14.87
C GLN A 33 -0.29 -12.47 -16.23
N LEU A 34 -1.14 -11.45 -16.38
CA LEU A 34 -1.78 -11.12 -17.65
C LEU A 34 -0.73 -10.77 -18.72
N TYR A 35 0.23 -9.90 -18.41
CA TYR A 35 1.32 -9.53 -19.31
C TYR A 35 2.26 -10.70 -19.63
N ARG A 36 2.42 -11.65 -18.69
CA ARG A 36 3.14 -12.89 -18.95
C ARG A 36 2.41 -13.76 -19.97
N HIS A 37 1.09 -13.88 -19.87
CA HIS A 37 0.28 -14.60 -20.86
C HIS A 37 0.30 -13.94 -22.24
N LEU A 38 0.28 -12.61 -22.28
CA LEU A 38 0.34 -11.82 -23.51
C LEU A 38 1.76 -11.67 -24.12
N ARG A 39 2.79 -12.27 -23.50
CA ARG A 39 4.22 -12.15 -23.89
C ARG A 39 4.74 -10.71 -23.97
N LEU A 40 4.12 -9.78 -23.22
CA LEU A 40 4.50 -8.36 -23.18
C LEU A 40 5.61 -8.15 -22.14
N ALA A 41 6.86 -8.45 -22.53
CA ALA A 41 8.01 -8.41 -21.62
C ALA A 41 8.29 -7.02 -21.02
N ARG A 42 8.11 -5.94 -21.82
CA ARG A 42 8.37 -4.57 -21.37
C ARG A 42 7.32 -4.10 -20.35
N GLU A 43 6.04 -4.30 -20.63
CA GLU A 43 4.93 -3.94 -19.73
C GLU A 43 4.96 -4.76 -18.44
N ARG A 44 5.34 -6.03 -18.52
CA ARG A 44 5.54 -6.87 -17.33
C ARG A 44 6.58 -6.30 -16.36
N ILE A 45 7.68 -5.73 -16.87
CA ILE A 45 8.71 -5.11 -16.02
C ILE A 45 8.17 -3.84 -15.36
N TRP A 46 7.42 -3.03 -16.11
CA TRP A 46 6.78 -1.82 -15.57
C TRP A 46 5.72 -2.15 -14.51
N ALA A 47 4.81 -3.10 -14.78
CA ALA A 47 3.80 -3.55 -13.83
C ALA A 47 4.43 -4.12 -12.55
N ARG A 48 5.53 -4.88 -12.67
CA ARG A 48 6.26 -5.40 -11.50
C ARG A 48 6.91 -4.27 -10.70
N ARG A 49 7.53 -3.28 -11.35
CA ARG A 49 8.13 -2.11 -10.69
C ARG A 49 7.07 -1.25 -10.00
N LEU A 50 5.93 -1.03 -10.65
CA LEU A 50 4.80 -0.27 -10.08
C LEU A 50 4.17 -1.00 -8.91
N GLY A 51 3.94 -2.31 -9.02
CA GLY A 51 3.41 -3.14 -7.92
C GLY A 51 4.31 -3.10 -6.69
N TRP A 52 5.62 -3.31 -6.87
CA TRP A 52 6.59 -3.18 -5.77
C TRP A 52 6.73 -1.75 -5.24
N GLY A 53 6.63 -0.75 -6.11
CA GLY A 53 6.60 0.67 -5.71
C GLY A 53 5.42 1.00 -4.81
N ASN A 54 4.22 0.54 -5.17
CA ASN A 54 3.02 0.72 -4.34
C ASN A 54 3.13 0.01 -2.98
N ILE A 55 3.68 -1.20 -2.96
CA ILE A 55 3.93 -1.93 -1.70
C ILE A 55 4.93 -1.17 -0.82
N ALA A 56 6.01 -0.66 -1.41
CA ALA A 56 7.02 0.11 -0.69
C ALA A 56 6.44 1.43 -0.13
N ILE A 57 5.59 2.13 -0.89
CA ILE A 57 4.90 3.34 -0.43
C ILE A 57 3.93 3.02 0.72
N GLY A 58 3.13 1.95 0.61
CA GLY A 58 2.23 1.52 1.67
C GLY A 58 2.96 1.16 2.97
N LEU A 59 4.07 0.43 2.87
CA LEU A 59 4.96 0.14 4.00
C LEU A 59 5.58 1.42 4.59
N GLY A 60 6.04 2.34 3.73
CA GLY A 60 6.59 3.62 4.15
C GLY A 60 5.59 4.46 4.93
N LEU A 61 4.34 4.55 4.46
CA LEU A 61 3.26 5.23 5.18
C LEU A 61 2.98 4.59 6.55
N PHE A 62 2.99 3.26 6.62
CA PHE A 62 2.80 2.56 7.88
C PHE A 62 3.93 2.85 8.88
N VAL A 63 5.19 2.80 8.43
CA VAL A 63 6.37 3.08 9.25
C VAL A 63 6.40 4.54 9.70
N LEU A 64 6.11 5.49 8.80
CA LEU A 64 6.05 6.92 9.14
C LEU A 64 4.93 7.21 10.14
N ASN A 65 3.76 6.60 9.98
CA ASN A 65 2.66 6.73 10.94
C ASN A 65 3.06 6.16 12.32
N TRP A 66 3.74 5.02 12.34
CA TRP A 66 4.27 4.44 13.58
C TRP A 66 5.30 5.36 14.26
N MET A 67 6.27 5.86 13.50
CA MET A 67 7.29 6.79 14.01
C MET A 67 6.67 8.09 14.54
N TYR A 68 5.67 8.63 13.83
CA TYR A 68 4.94 9.82 14.26
C TYR A 68 4.22 9.58 15.60
N HIS A 69 3.56 8.43 15.75
CA HIS A 69 2.93 8.03 17.00
C HIS A 69 3.94 7.88 18.14
N GLN A 70 5.07 7.22 17.88
CA GLN A 70 6.12 6.99 18.88
C GLN A 70 6.77 8.31 19.31
N MET A 71 6.97 9.25 18.38
CA MET A 71 7.59 10.56 18.66
C MET A 71 6.65 11.52 19.39
N LEU A 72 5.34 11.45 19.14
CA LEU A 72 4.34 12.23 19.89
C LEU A 72 4.04 11.69 21.28
N TRP A 73 4.35 10.42 21.54
CA TRP A 73 4.21 9.77 22.84
C TRP A 73 5.47 9.86 23.73
N LEU A 74 6.52 10.52 23.23
CA LEU A 74 7.77 10.86 23.93
C LEU A 74 7.70 12.32 24.42
#